data_AF-A0A527ZDG8-F1
#
_entry.id   AF-A0A527ZDG8-F1
#
_cell.length_a   1.000
_cell.length_b   1.000
_cell.length_c   1.000
_cell.angle_alpha   90.00
_cell.angle_beta   90.00
_cell.angle_gamma   90.00
#
_symmetry.space_group_name_H-M   'P 1'
#
loop_
_entity.id
_entity.type
_entity.pdbx_description
1 polymer ?
#
loop_
_entity_poly.entity_id
_entity_poly.type
_entity_poly.pdbx_seq_one_letter_code
_entity_poly.pdbx_strand_id
1 'polypeptide(L)'
;NRYAMGTSVSRSSAETDFSHRGASFKIPGIQVDGMDVRAVKAAGDLATEWCRDGKGPLILEMQTYRYRGHSMSDPAKYRSKEEVQKMRSERDP
;
A
#
# COMPACT_ATOMS: atom_id res chain seq x y z
N ASN A 1 -2.45 -2.48 -2.06
CA ASN A 1 -2.73 -3.56 -3.05
C ASN A 1 -3.35 -3.09 -4.37
N ARG A 2 -3.46 -1.77 -4.63
CA ARG A 2 -3.89 -1.15 -5.92
C ARG A 2 -5.36 -1.30 -6.35
N TYR A 3 -6.17 -2.10 -5.67
CA TYR A 3 -7.56 -2.36 -6.07
C TYR A 3 -8.52 -2.45 -4.88
N ALA A 4 -9.69 -1.83 -5.01
CA ALA A 4 -10.85 -2.05 -4.13
C ALA A 4 -11.85 -2.95 -4.87
N MET A 5 -11.91 -4.23 -4.49
CA MET A 5 -12.51 -5.30 -5.31
C MET A 5 -11.93 -5.26 -6.74
N GLY A 6 -12.68 -4.72 -7.71
CA GLY A 6 -12.29 -4.57 -9.11
C GLY A 6 -11.96 -3.15 -9.56
N THR A 7 -12.14 -2.15 -8.70
CA THR A 7 -11.86 -0.74 -9.05
C THR A 7 -10.40 -0.42 -8.72
N SER A 8 -9.63 0.05 -9.71
CA SER A 8 -8.23 0.46 -9.50
C SER A 8 -8.14 1.79 -8.76
N VAL A 9 -7.04 2.02 -8.03
CA VAL A 9 -6.76 3.29 -7.34
C VAL A 9 -6.91 4.49 -8.28
N SER A 10 -6.33 4.41 -9.49
CA SER A 10 -6.39 5.46 -10.51
C SER A 10 -7.80 5.82 -10.98
N ARG A 11 -8.77 4.92 -10.80
CA ARG A 11 -10.18 5.16 -11.16
C ARG A 11 -11.03 5.60 -9.97
N SER A 12 -10.59 5.33 -8.75
CA SER A 12 -11.37 5.58 -7.53
C SER A 12 -10.91 6.82 -6.75
N SER A 13 -9.75 7.38 -7.07
CA SER A 13 -9.18 8.46 -6.27
C SER A 13 -8.52 9.52 -7.14
N ALA A 14 -8.79 10.79 -6.81
CA ALA A 14 -8.13 11.94 -7.43
C ALA A 14 -6.69 12.12 -6.91
N GLU A 15 -6.47 11.78 -5.64
CA GLU A 15 -5.14 11.66 -5.05
C GLU A 15 -4.80 10.16 -4.95
N THR A 16 -3.77 9.74 -5.67
CA THR A 16 -3.37 8.33 -5.76
C THR A 16 -2.22 7.97 -4.83
N ASP A 17 -1.53 8.97 -4.28
CA ASP A 17 -0.60 8.81 -3.18
C ASP A 17 -1.37 8.86 -1.86
N PHE A 18 -1.62 7.70 -1.26
CA PHE A 18 -2.40 7.64 -0.03
C PHE A 18 -1.61 8.05 1.21
N SER A 19 -0.29 8.23 1.12
CA SER A 19 0.49 8.84 2.20
C SER A 19 0.04 10.29 2.46
N HIS A 20 -0.51 10.98 1.46
CA HIS A 20 -1.03 12.34 1.59
C HIS A 20 -2.40 12.45 2.26
N ARG A 21 -3.08 11.34 2.58
CA ARG A 21 -4.43 11.38 3.19
C ARG A 21 -4.49 12.09 4.54
N GLY A 22 -3.36 12.24 5.21
CA GLY A 22 -3.23 12.96 6.47
C GLY A 22 -3.04 14.47 6.34
N ALA A 23 -2.81 14.99 5.13
CA ALA A 23 -2.36 16.37 4.93
C ALA A 23 -3.32 17.42 5.50
N SER A 24 -4.63 17.24 5.34
CA SER A 24 -5.66 18.14 5.90
C SER A 24 -5.68 18.18 7.43
N PHE A 25 -5.14 17.15 8.07
CA PHE A 25 -5.03 17.02 9.52
C PHE A 25 -3.62 17.33 10.05
N LYS A 26 -2.70 17.78 9.17
CA LYS A 26 -1.27 17.94 9.47
C LYS A 26 -0.62 16.64 9.98
N ILE A 27 -1.14 15.50 9.54
CA ILE A 27 -0.56 14.19 9.83
C ILE A 27 0.40 13.86 8.67
N PRO A 28 1.72 13.75 8.93
CA PRO A 28 2.67 13.36 7.89
C PRO A 28 2.42 11.93 7.43
N GLY A 29 2.85 11.61 6.22
CA GLY A 29 2.81 10.25 5.69
C GLY A 29 4.01 9.95 4.82
N ILE A 30 4.37 8.66 4.75
CA ILE A 30 5.43 8.16 3.87
C ILE A 30 4.95 6.91 3.12
N GLN A 31 5.40 6.76 1.88
CA GLN A 31 5.24 5.52 1.12
C GLN A 31 6.35 4.53 1.47
N VAL A 32 5.97 3.27 1.64
CA VAL A 32 6.87 2.17 1.99
C VAL A 32 6.66 1.06 0.97
N ASP A 33 7.73 0.51 0.41
CA ASP A 33 7.61 -0.70 -0.39
C ASP A 33 7.16 -1.85 0.52
N GLY A 34 5.87 -2.18 0.44
CA GLY A 34 5.26 -3.22 1.25
C GLY A 34 5.67 -4.63 0.82
N MET A 35 6.43 -4.75 -0.26
CA MET A 35 6.99 -6.01 -0.77
C MET A 35 8.47 -6.20 -0.37
N ASP A 36 9.05 -5.31 0.44
CA ASP A 36 10.37 -5.49 1.05
C ASP A 36 10.23 -5.51 2.58
N VAL A 37 10.43 -6.69 3.19
CA VAL A 37 10.29 -6.88 4.65
C VAL A 37 11.24 -5.99 5.47
N ARG A 38 12.42 -5.67 4.94
CA ARG A 38 13.40 -4.80 5.61
C ARG A 38 12.94 -3.35 5.56
N ALA A 39 12.40 -2.90 4.42
CA ALA A 39 11.81 -1.58 4.29
C ALA A 39 10.61 -1.41 5.23
N VAL A 40 9.73 -2.43 5.30
CA VAL A 40 8.58 -2.44 6.23
C VAL A 40 9.04 -2.37 7.68
N LYS A 41 10.06 -3.16 8.07
CA LYS A 41 10.61 -3.13 9.43
C LYS A 41 11.19 -1.74 9.76
N ALA A 42 12.02 -1.19 8.88
CA ALA A 42 12.64 0.12 9.09
C ALA A 42 11.60 1.23 9.22
N ALA A 43 10.56 1.23 8.37
CA ALA A 43 9.46 2.19 8.46
C ALA A 43 8.65 2.02 9.74
N GLY A 44 8.43 0.78 10.19
CA GLY A 44 7.77 0.47 11.46
C GLY A 44 8.55 0.97 12.68
N ASP A 45 9.87 0.79 12.70
CA ASP A 45 10.74 1.32 13.75
C ASP A 45 10.65 2.85 13.79
N LEU A 46 10.80 3.52 12.64
CA LEU A 46 10.73 4.97 12.50
C LEU A 46 9.38 5.53 13.00
N ALA A 47 8.26 4.94 12.57
CA ALA A 47 6.93 5.38 12.97
C ALA A 47 6.69 5.19 14.47
N THR A 48 7.22 4.10 15.02
CA THR A 48 7.12 3.81 16.44
C THR A 48 7.90 4.83 17.27
N GLU A 49 9.14 5.14 16.88
CA GLU A 49 9.94 6.18 17.51
C GLU A 49 9.26 7.56 17.42
N TRP A 50 8.81 7.95 16.22
CA TRP A 50 8.07 9.20 15.98
C TRP A 50 6.90 9.39 16.94
N CYS A 51 6.03 8.38 17.04
CA CYS A 51 4.86 8.43 17.90
C CYS A 51 5.25 8.47 19.39
N ARG A 52 6.29 7.72 19.80
CA ARG A 52 6.76 7.69 21.20
C ARG A 52 7.42 8.99 21.63
N ASP A 53 8.05 9.71 20.70
CA ASP A 53 8.59 11.05 20.92
C ASP A 53 7.51 12.14 21.07
N GLY A 54 6.22 11.78 20.98
CA GLY A 54 5.11 12.72 21.13
C GLY A 54 4.87 13.60 19.90
N LYS A 55 5.44 13.25 18.74
CA LYS A 55 5.28 14.00 17.48
C LYS A 55 3.92 13.79 16.79
N GLY A 56 3.02 13.04 17.43
CA GLY A 56 1.68 12.71 16.92
C GLY A 56 1.70 11.48 15.99
N PRO A 57 0.59 11.22 15.27
CA PRO A 57 0.50 10.08 14.36
C PRO A 57 1.35 10.28 13.09
N LEU A 58 1.70 9.16 12.45
CA LEU A 58 2.37 9.09 11.14
C LEU A 58 1.64 8.06 10.27
N ILE A 59 1.35 8.40 9.01
CA ILE A 59 0.77 7.46 8.04
C ILE A 59 1.89 6.69 7.35
N LEU A 60 1.80 5.37 7.36
CA LEU A 60 2.62 4.50 6.50
C LEU A 60 1.74 3.92 5.39
N GLU A 61 1.96 4.34 4.15
CA GLU A 61 1.34 3.71 2.99
C GLU A 61 2.15 2.50 2.55
N MET A 62 1.72 1.30 2.94
CA MET A 62 2.35 0.05 2.54
C MET A 62 1.94 -0.33 1.11
N GLN A 63 2.84 -0.10 0.16
CA GLN A 63 2.63 -0.40 -1.25
C GLN A 63 2.78 -1.91 -1.51
N THR A 64 1.66 -2.62 -1.41
CA THR A 64 1.59 -4.07 -1.61
C THR A 64 0.86 -4.47 -2.89
N TYR A 65 0.81 -5.77 -3.18
CA TYR A 65 0.00 -6.36 -4.25
C TYR A 65 -0.83 -7.55 -3.75
N ARG A 66 -2.07 -7.72 -4.26
CA ARG A 66 -2.91 -8.87 -3.93
C ARG A 66 -2.86 -9.90 -5.05
N TYR A 67 -2.19 -11.02 -4.85
CA TYR A 67 -2.03 -12.03 -5.92
C TYR A 67 -3.31 -12.77 -6.30
N ARG A 68 -4.27 -12.90 -5.38
CA ARG A 68 -5.56 -13.58 -5.62
C ARG A 68 -6.68 -12.56 -5.90
N GLY A 69 -7.86 -13.06 -6.24
CA GLY A 69 -9.09 -12.27 -6.31
C GLY A 69 -9.45 -11.62 -4.98
N HIS A 70 -10.47 -10.77 -4.98
CA HIS A 70 -10.94 -10.08 -3.79
C HIS A 70 -11.44 -11.02 -2.70
N SER A 71 -12.07 -12.11 -3.12
CA SER A 71 -12.50 -13.22 -2.29
C SER A 71 -12.18 -14.54 -3.01
N MET A 72 -12.45 -15.67 -2.34
CA MET A 72 -12.24 -17.01 -2.91
C MET A 72 -13.07 -17.25 -4.19
N SER A 73 -14.22 -16.59 -4.31
CA SER A 73 -15.12 -16.75 -5.46
C SER A 73 -14.89 -15.71 -6.57
N ASP A 74 -13.97 -14.75 -6.37
CA ASP A 74 -13.70 -13.68 -7.34
C ASP A 74 -12.69 -14.14 -8.40
N PRO A 75 -13.09 -14.26 -9.69
CA PRO A 75 -12.20 -14.66 -10.78
C PRO A 75 -11.20 -13.57 -11.20
N ALA A 76 -11.25 -12.37 -10.62
CA ALA A 76 -10.31 -11.27 -10.83
C ALA A 76 -10.19 -10.76 -12.29
N LYS A 77 -11.29 -10.75 -13.05
CA LYS A 77 -11.32 -10.36 -14.48
C LYS A 77 -10.92 -8.91 -14.80
N TYR A 78 -10.74 -8.08 -13.77
CA TYR A 78 -10.36 -6.66 -13.88
C TYR A 78 -8.84 -6.43 -13.89
N ARG A 79 -8.03 -7.50 -13.92
CA ARG A 79 -6.56 -7.46 -14.03
C ARG A 79 -6.09 -8.49 -15.03
N SER A 80 -4.98 -8.20 -15.70
CA SER A 80 -4.39 -9.16 -16.65
C SER A 80 -3.59 -10.23 -15.93
N LYS A 81 -3.43 -11.40 -16.56
CA LYS A 81 -2.59 -12.47 -15.99
C LYS A 81 -1.13 -12.05 -15.97
N GLU A 82 -0.73 -11.27 -16.98
CA GLU A 82 0.62 -10.74 -17.18
C GLU A 82 1.00 -9.77 -16.06
N GLU A 83 0.08 -8.89 -15.65
CA GLU A 83 0.29 -7.97 -14.51
C GLU A 83 0.58 -8.75 -13.22
N VAL A 84 -0.25 -9.76 -12.93
CA VAL A 84 -0.11 -10.58 -11.72
C VAL A 84 1.16 -11.42 -11.76
N GLN A 85 1.47 -12.03 -12.92
CA GLN A 85 2.69 -12.83 -13.10
C GLN A 85 3.94 -11.99 -12.94
N LYS A 86 4.00 -10.81 -13.58
CA LYS A 86 5.13 -9.88 -13.45
C LYS A 86 5.36 -9.49 -11.99
N MET A 87 4.29 -9.11 -11.28
CA MET A 87 4.36 -8.79 -9.86
C MET A 87 4.82 -9.96 -8.99
N ARG A 88 4.55 -11.20 -9.39
CA ARG A 88 5.01 -12.39 -8.66
C ARG A 88 6.46 -12.75 -9.01
N SER A 89 6.88 -12.62 -10.25
CA SER A 89 8.25 -13.00 -10.64
C SER A 89 9.29 -11.99 -10.20
N GLU A 90 8.93 -10.70 -10.11
CA GLU A 90 9.89 -9.62 -9.86
C GLU A 90 9.80 -9.04 -8.44
N ARG A 91 8.68 -9.23 -7.73
CA ARG A 91 8.35 -8.46 -6.53
C ARG A 91 7.73 -9.31 -5.40
N ASP A 92 7.81 -10.64 -5.43
CA ASP A 92 7.37 -11.48 -4.29
C ASP A 92 8.34 -11.26 -3.11
N PRO A 93 7.86 -10.86 -1.92
CA PRO A 93 8.68 -10.50 -0.76
C PRO A 93 9.54 -11.63 -0.19
#